data_AF-A0A812UQE9-F1
#
_entry.id   AF-A0A812UQE9-F1
#
_cell.length_a   1.000
_cell.length_b   1.000
_cell.length_c   1.000
_cell.angle_alpha   90.00
_cell.angle_beta   90.00
_cell.angle_gamma   90.00
#
_symmetry.space_group_name_H-M   'P 1'
#
loop_
_entity.id
_entity.type
_entity.pdbx_description
1 polymer ?
#
loop_
_entity_poly.entity_id
_entity_poly.type
_entity_poly.pdbx_seq_one_letter_code
_entity_poly.pdbx_strand_id
1 'polypeptide(L)'
;MLMAGGMGAAFMGMAPFASPNFFMIGLLAAMVQCHMGYAYMQRIYWTQRRRYVLEITREEDSNGKVSVVVTCDAGVERRFALTDEAASPSLADIITKGGTFMFIDKQAGSILQQEMLDELLQSDRGIQDEKVTAKPVMEETAEQSLRIVQKFKELTLEHLDKIPEKDNTSSPQEGLRQLERAAQIAGAGCMVGGLFLWVLGDWSAQAAIRAAAENYKPQATLMPEGANAPPMRSPHSRAAQ
;
A
#
# COMPACT_ATOMS: atom_id res chain seq x y z
N MET A 1 -9.54 8.52 -3.09
CA MET A 1 -10.43 7.54 -2.43
C MET A 1 -11.84 7.69 -3.01
N LEU A 2 -12.22 6.92 -4.04
CA LEU A 2 -13.59 6.96 -4.62
C LEU A 2 -13.93 5.67 -5.41
N MET A 3 -13.48 4.51 -4.92
CA MET A 3 -13.74 3.18 -5.53
C MET A 3 -14.20 2.13 -4.49
N ALA A 4 -14.76 2.57 -3.35
CA ALA A 4 -15.24 1.66 -2.30
C ALA A 4 -16.78 1.48 -2.28
N GLY A 5 -17.52 2.21 -3.12
CA GLY A 5 -18.98 2.27 -3.04
C GLY A 5 -19.76 1.06 -3.61
N GLY A 6 -19.14 0.23 -4.45
CA GLY A 6 -19.84 -0.85 -5.14
C GLY A 6 -20.01 -2.15 -4.33
N MET A 7 -18.99 -2.54 -3.55
CA MET A 7 -19.00 -3.84 -2.84
C MET A 7 -19.69 -3.79 -1.47
N GLY A 8 -19.73 -2.62 -0.81
CA GLY A 8 -20.50 -2.44 0.43
C GLY A 8 -22.00 -2.63 0.24
N ALA A 9 -22.53 -2.31 -0.95
CA ALA A 9 -23.93 -2.53 -1.29
C ALA A 9 -24.29 -4.03 -1.45
N ALA A 10 -23.35 -4.86 -1.88
CA ALA A 10 -23.55 -6.31 -1.99
C ALA A 10 -23.70 -6.97 -0.60
N PHE A 11 -23.05 -6.43 0.44
CA PHE A 11 -23.22 -6.87 1.83
C PHE A 11 -24.56 -6.43 2.45
N MET A 12 -25.16 -5.33 1.99
CA MET A 12 -26.46 -4.88 2.49
C MET A 12 -27.67 -5.47 1.73
N GLY A 13 -27.46 -6.02 0.53
CA GLY A 13 -28.54 -6.51 -0.33
C GLY A 13 -28.97 -7.97 -0.13
N MET A 14 -28.13 -8.82 0.48
CA MET A 14 -28.51 -10.20 0.83
C MET A 14 -28.76 -10.30 2.34
N ALA A 15 -30.05 -10.35 2.68
CA ALA A 15 -30.68 -10.62 3.98
C ALA A 15 -29.76 -10.82 5.21
N PRO A 16 -29.96 -10.06 6.32
CA PRO A 16 -29.20 -10.19 7.58
C PRO A 16 -29.42 -11.52 8.36
N PHE A 17 -29.94 -12.58 7.72
CA PHE A 17 -30.34 -13.83 8.36
C PHE A 17 -29.69 -15.10 7.77
N ALA A 18 -28.82 -14.97 6.75
CA ALA A 18 -28.04 -16.11 6.27
C ALA A 18 -26.70 -16.19 7.03
N SER A 19 -26.41 -17.33 7.65
CA SER A 19 -25.12 -17.59 8.30
C SER A 19 -23.98 -17.31 7.32
N PRO A 20 -22.88 -16.65 7.73
CA PRO A 20 -21.78 -16.32 6.83
C PRO A 20 -21.29 -17.59 6.14
N ASN A 21 -21.59 -17.70 4.84
CA ASN A 21 -21.11 -18.79 4.01
C ASN A 21 -19.58 -18.63 3.87
N PHE A 22 -18.84 -19.74 3.71
CA PHE A 22 -17.39 -19.74 3.50
C PHE A 22 -16.93 -18.77 2.41
N PHE A 23 -17.78 -18.52 1.41
CA PHE A 23 -17.59 -17.48 0.40
C PHE A 23 -17.39 -16.08 1.00
N MET A 24 -18.25 -15.66 1.93
CA MET A 24 -18.19 -14.32 2.56
C MET A 24 -16.97 -14.18 3.46
N ILE A 25 -16.59 -15.26 4.17
CA ILE A 25 -15.37 -15.30 5.00
C ILE A 25 -14.14 -15.18 4.09
N GLY A 26 -14.10 -15.92 2.97
CA GLY A 26 -13.02 -15.85 1.99
C GLY A 26 -12.88 -14.46 1.37
N LEU A 27 -13.99 -13.81 1.04
CA LEU A 27 -13.98 -12.45 0.50
C LEU A 27 -13.47 -11.43 1.51
N LEU A 28 -13.90 -11.51 2.77
CA LEU A 28 -13.37 -10.65 3.85
C LEU A 28 -11.86 -10.85 4.04
N ALA A 29 -11.41 -12.11 4.08
CA ALA A 29 -9.98 -12.43 4.21
C ALA A 29 -9.16 -11.85 3.04
N ALA A 30 -9.66 -11.97 1.81
CA ALA A 30 -9.03 -11.38 0.63
C ALA A 30 -8.96 -9.85 0.73
N MET A 31 -10.02 -9.18 1.20
CA MET A 31 -10.01 -7.72 1.41
C MET A 31 -8.96 -7.29 2.43
N VAL A 32 -8.87 -8.00 3.56
CA VAL A 32 -7.86 -7.73 4.61
C VAL A 32 -6.45 -7.93 4.04
N GLN A 33 -6.20 -9.02 3.31
CA GLN A 33 -4.92 -9.28 2.67
C GLN A 33 -4.53 -8.20 1.66
N CYS A 34 -5.45 -7.79 0.79
CA CYS A 34 -5.23 -6.71 -0.17
C CYS A 34 -4.92 -5.38 0.53
N HIS A 35 -5.66 -5.05 1.59
CA HIS A 35 -5.45 -3.81 2.33
C HIS A 35 -4.09 -3.79 3.05
N MET A 36 -3.74 -4.88 3.73
CA MET A 36 -2.44 -5.03 4.39
C MET A 36 -1.29 -4.98 3.38
N GLY A 37 -1.42 -5.68 2.24
CA GLY A 37 -0.42 -5.68 1.19
C GLY A 37 -0.21 -4.29 0.58
N TYR A 38 -1.30 -3.57 0.30
CA TYR A 38 -1.24 -2.20 -0.20
C TYR A 38 -0.56 -1.26 0.80
N ALA A 39 -0.97 -1.29 2.07
CA ALA A 39 -0.38 -0.47 3.12
C ALA A 39 1.12 -0.75 3.28
N TYR A 40 1.51 -2.02 3.24
CA TYR A 40 2.92 -2.43 3.30
C TYR A 40 3.72 -1.90 2.10
N MET A 41 3.22 -2.07 0.87
CA MET A 41 3.88 -1.58 -0.34
C MET A 41 4.00 -0.06 -0.36
N GLN A 42 2.98 0.67 0.10
CA GLN A 42 3.06 2.13 0.25
C GLN A 42 4.15 2.54 1.23
N ARG A 43 4.30 1.84 2.37
CA ARG A 43 5.37 2.13 3.33
C ARG A 43 6.75 1.92 2.73
N ILE A 44 6.96 0.84 1.97
CA ILE A 44 8.23 0.61 1.27
C ILE A 44 8.48 1.72 0.25
N TYR A 45 7.46 2.05 -0.56
CA TYR A 45 7.54 3.10 -1.58
C TYR A 45 7.99 4.44 -0.97
N TRP A 46 7.33 4.89 0.10
CA TRP A 46 7.68 6.15 0.76
C TRP A 46 9.04 6.10 1.44
N THR A 47 9.43 4.95 2.00
CA THR A 47 10.76 4.77 2.58
C THR A 47 11.86 4.90 1.52
N GLN A 48 11.65 4.34 0.33
CA GLN A 48 12.61 4.47 -0.78
C GLN A 48 12.68 5.90 -1.32
N ARG A 49 11.55 6.61 -1.42
CA ARG A 49 11.53 8.03 -1.80
C ARG A 49 12.29 8.91 -0.82
N ARG A 50 12.18 8.67 0.49
CA ARG A 50 12.90 9.44 1.52
C ARG A 50 14.43 9.35 1.43
N ARG A 51 14.96 8.37 0.70
CA ARG A 51 16.40 8.20 0.45
C ARG A 51 16.88 8.95 -0.79
N TYR A 52 15.96 9.33 -1.68
CA TYR A 52 16.30 9.95 -2.96
C TYR A 52 16.61 11.44 -2.75
N VAL A 53 17.84 11.83 -3.05
CA VAL A 53 18.31 13.21 -2.92
C VAL A 53 17.81 14.04 -4.11
N LEU A 54 17.16 15.16 -3.83
CA LEU A 54 16.69 16.12 -4.83
C LEU A 54 17.67 17.27 -4.99
N GLU A 55 18.14 17.83 -3.87
CA GLU A 55 18.97 19.02 -3.86
C GLU A 55 20.01 18.95 -2.73
N ILE A 56 21.19 19.49 -3.01
CA ILE A 56 22.28 19.63 -2.04
C ILE A 56 22.71 21.09 -2.10
N THR A 57 22.65 21.81 -0.99
CA THR A 57 23.09 23.20 -0.88
C THR A 57 24.14 23.35 0.22
N ARG A 58 25.08 24.26 0.00
CA ARG A 58 26.19 24.56 0.92
C ARG A 58 25.91 25.92 1.51
N GLU A 59 25.80 25.96 2.82
CA GLU A 59 25.66 27.17 3.59
C GLU A 59 26.94 27.34 4.41
N GLU A 60 27.66 28.43 4.17
CA GLU A 60 28.84 28.79 4.96
C GLU A 60 28.43 29.90 5.92
N ASP A 61 28.48 29.58 7.23
CA ASP A 61 28.18 30.56 8.26
C ASP A 61 29.26 31.65 8.29
N SER A 62 28.92 32.83 8.82
CA SER A 62 29.86 33.95 9.03
C SER A 62 31.09 33.59 9.89
N ASN A 63 31.04 32.45 10.59
CA ASN A 63 32.13 31.88 11.38
C ASN A 63 33.02 30.91 10.59
N GLY A 64 32.84 30.80 9.27
CA GLY A 64 33.59 29.87 8.41
C GLY A 64 33.22 28.39 8.60
N LYS A 65 32.11 28.11 9.31
CA LYS A 65 31.61 26.74 9.45
C LYS A 65 30.84 26.37 8.20
N VAL A 66 31.26 25.28 7.56
CA VAL A 66 30.58 24.73 6.38
C VAL A 66 29.46 23.81 6.85
N SER A 67 28.24 24.15 6.45
CA SER A 67 27.07 23.32 6.63
C SER A 67 26.50 22.89 5.28
N VAL A 68 26.05 21.65 5.22
CA VAL A 68 25.47 21.05 4.00
C VAL A 68 24.03 20.70 4.28
N VAL A 69 23.12 21.25 3.49
CA VAL A 69 21.70 20.93 3.54
C VAL A 69 21.41 19.97 2.39
N VAL A 70 20.91 18.79 2.72
CA VAL A 70 20.48 17.78 1.77
C VAL A 70 18.97 17.66 1.86
N THR A 71 18.30 18.02 0.76
CA THR A 71 16.86 17.88 0.62
C THR A 71 16.57 16.59 -0.14
N CYS A 72 15.93 15.65 0.54
CA CYS A 72 15.44 14.42 -0.05
C CYS A 72 13.96 14.54 -0.44
N ASP A 73 13.52 13.65 -1.33
CA ASP A 73 12.12 13.51 -1.67
C ASP A 73 11.29 13.04 -0.46
N ALA A 74 9.97 13.17 -0.54
CA ALA A 74 9.03 12.89 0.53
C ALA A 74 9.26 13.71 1.82
N GLY A 75 9.84 14.91 1.68
CA GLY A 75 9.89 15.94 2.71
C GLY A 75 10.89 15.67 3.84
N VAL A 76 11.99 14.99 3.53
CA VAL A 76 13.12 14.80 4.45
C VAL A 76 14.19 15.84 4.13
N GLU A 77 14.59 16.61 5.13
CA GLU A 77 15.67 17.58 5.04
C GLU A 77 16.72 17.24 6.11
N ARG A 78 17.98 17.16 5.70
CA ARG A 78 19.11 16.89 6.58
C ARG A 78 20.08 18.05 6.52
N ARG A 79 20.50 18.55 7.68
CA ARG A 79 21.56 19.56 7.78
C ARG A 79 22.75 18.98 8.50
N PHE A 80 23.90 18.98 7.84
CA PHE A 80 25.16 18.48 8.36
C PHE A 80 26.08 19.64 8.68
N ALA A 81 26.58 19.71 9.92
CA ALA A 81 27.70 20.56 10.26
C ALA A 81 28.99 19.76 10.07
N LEU A 82 29.85 20.19 9.15
CA LEU A 82 31.08 19.48 8.79
C LEU A 82 32.28 20.02 9.57
N THR A 83 33.19 19.13 9.97
CA THR A 83 34.44 19.47 10.67
C THR A 83 35.59 18.56 10.22
N ASP A 84 36.82 19.07 10.28
CA ASP A 84 38.02 18.31 9.87
C ASP A 84 38.44 17.26 10.95
N GLU A 85 38.00 17.42 12.21
CA GLU A 85 38.43 16.57 13.35
C GLU A 85 37.39 15.53 13.81
N ALA A 86 36.40 15.20 12.98
CA ALA A 86 35.31 14.33 13.39
C ALA A 86 35.72 12.85 13.40
N ALA A 87 35.37 12.12 14.46
CA ALA A 87 35.53 10.65 14.55
C ALA A 87 34.47 9.88 13.72
N SER A 88 33.48 10.59 13.18
CA SER A 88 32.45 10.05 12.30
C SER A 88 32.98 9.90 10.87
N PRO A 89 32.42 8.98 10.07
CA PRO A 89 32.82 8.82 8.67
C PRO A 89 32.66 10.12 7.89
N SER A 90 33.52 10.32 6.89
CA SER A 90 33.45 11.48 6.01
C SER A 90 32.12 11.49 5.26
N LEU A 91 31.66 12.69 4.86
CA LEU A 91 30.47 12.78 4.03
C LEU A 91 30.68 12.07 2.67
N ALA A 92 31.91 12.09 2.15
CA ALA A 92 32.30 11.37 0.95
C ALA A 92 32.12 9.84 1.10
N ASP A 93 32.53 9.26 2.24
CA ASP A 93 32.33 7.82 2.53
C ASP A 93 30.83 7.47 2.61
N ILE A 94 30.03 8.34 3.22
CA ILE A 94 28.58 8.13 3.33
C ILE A 94 27.92 8.20 1.96
N ILE A 95 28.31 9.14 1.10
CA ILE A 95 27.76 9.27 -0.25
C ILE A 95 28.14 8.06 -1.12
N THR A 96 29.39 7.60 -1.01
CA THR A 96 29.92 6.54 -1.88
C THR A 96 29.50 5.15 -1.42
N LYS A 97 29.53 4.87 -0.11
CA LYS A 97 29.20 3.57 0.47
C LYS A 97 27.77 3.48 1.00
N GLY A 98 27.20 4.60 1.44
CA GLY A 98 25.88 4.68 2.07
C GLY A 98 24.70 4.82 1.12
N GLY A 99 24.79 4.32 -0.12
CA GLY A 99 23.72 4.38 -1.11
C GLY A 99 22.39 3.78 -0.63
N THR A 100 22.44 2.85 0.32
CA THR A 100 21.25 2.31 1.00
C THR A 100 20.49 3.35 1.82
N PHE A 101 21.15 4.39 2.35
CA PHE A 101 20.50 5.39 3.20
C PHE A 101 20.23 6.71 2.49
N MET A 102 21.09 7.05 1.54
CA MET A 102 21.00 8.27 0.75
C MET A 102 21.49 7.96 -0.66
N PHE A 103 20.61 8.17 -1.63
CA PHE A 103 20.92 7.92 -3.01
C PHE A 103 20.95 9.23 -3.79
N ILE A 104 22.08 9.50 -4.42
CA ILE A 104 22.28 10.64 -5.30
C ILE A 104 22.23 10.12 -6.73
N ASP A 105 21.17 10.47 -7.45
CA ASP A 105 21.03 10.09 -8.84
C ASP A 105 21.90 10.98 -9.73
N LYS A 106 23.07 10.44 -10.09
CA LYS A 106 24.01 11.10 -11.01
C LYS A 106 23.47 11.20 -12.44
N GLN A 107 22.47 10.39 -12.81
CA GLN A 107 21.93 10.30 -14.17
C GLN A 107 20.63 11.09 -14.37
N ALA A 108 19.83 11.31 -13.32
CA ALA A 108 18.55 12.03 -13.41
C ALA A 108 18.65 13.52 -13.78
N GLY A 109 19.86 14.04 -14.04
CA GLY A 109 20.04 15.19 -14.91
C GLY A 109 19.92 16.57 -14.27
N SER A 110 19.84 16.67 -12.94
CA SER A 110 19.95 17.97 -12.26
C SER A 110 20.50 17.83 -10.83
N ILE A 111 21.73 17.36 -10.69
CA ILE A 111 22.52 17.90 -9.57
C ILE A 111 22.73 19.36 -9.98
N LEU A 112 21.88 20.26 -9.48
CA LEU A 112 21.89 21.67 -9.86
C LEU A 112 23.28 22.31 -9.69
N GLN A 113 24.15 21.69 -8.89
CA GLN A 113 25.54 22.09 -8.65
C GLN A 113 26.46 20.85 -8.59
N GLN A 114 26.80 20.25 -9.73
CA GLN A 114 27.71 19.10 -9.79
C GLN A 114 29.08 19.41 -9.19
N GLU A 115 29.58 20.63 -9.40
CA GLU A 115 30.83 21.13 -8.82
C GLU A 115 30.84 21.05 -7.28
N MET A 116 29.70 21.32 -6.66
CA MET A 116 29.55 21.29 -5.20
C MET A 116 29.52 19.86 -4.67
N LEU A 117 28.91 18.92 -5.41
CA LEU A 117 29.02 17.49 -5.07
C LEU A 117 30.47 17.00 -5.19
N ASP A 118 31.18 17.39 -6.25
CA ASP A 118 32.57 17.00 -6.46
C ASP A 118 33.48 17.57 -5.36
N GLU A 119 33.24 18.81 -4.91
CA GLU A 119 33.95 19.40 -3.78
C GLU A 119 33.67 18.65 -2.47
N LEU A 120 32.42 18.27 -2.21
CA LEU A 120 32.06 17.47 -1.03
C LEU A 120 32.68 16.07 -1.07
N LEU A 121 32.76 15.46 -2.25
CA LEU A 121 33.40 14.16 -2.47
C LEU A 121 34.92 14.21 -2.31
N GLN A 122 35.54 15.38 -2.56
CA GLN A 122 36.97 15.60 -2.33
C GLN A 122 37.28 16.01 -0.89
N SER A 123 36.28 16.39 -0.10
CA SER A 123 36.47 16.81 1.29
C SER A 123 36.50 15.63 2.24
N ASP A 124 37.56 15.52 3.06
CA ASP A 124 37.70 14.51 4.12
C ASP A 124 36.95 14.92 5.41
N ARG A 125 36.00 15.85 5.31
CA ARG A 125 35.29 16.40 6.47
C ARG A 125 34.28 15.41 7.02
N GLY A 126 34.39 15.15 8.32
CA GLY A 126 33.45 14.32 9.06
C GLY A 126 32.22 15.11 9.54
N ILE A 127 31.16 14.39 9.89
CA ILE A 127 29.90 14.97 10.39
C ILE A 127 30.01 15.26 11.89
N GLN A 128 30.08 16.53 12.28
CA GLN A 128 30.08 16.94 13.69
C GLN A 128 28.67 16.86 14.30
N ASP A 129 27.70 17.43 13.59
CA ASP A 129 26.31 17.45 14.02
C ASP A 129 25.36 17.25 12.85
N GLU A 130 24.22 16.65 13.15
CA GLU A 130 23.20 16.33 12.17
C GLU A 130 21.82 16.73 12.72
N LYS A 131 21.14 17.60 11.97
CA LYS A 131 19.76 17.96 12.22
C LYS A 131 18.89 17.37 11.12
N VAL A 132 17.99 16.46 11.49
CA VAL A 132 17.05 15.81 10.56
C VAL A 132 15.65 16.34 10.82
N THR A 133 14.98 16.77 9.76
CA THR A 133 13.56 17.12 9.76
C THR A 133 12.84 16.24 8.75
N ALA A 134 11.77 15.58 9.17
CA ALA A 134 10.98 14.70 8.31
C ALA A 134 9.50 15.09 8.39
N LYS A 135 8.90 15.39 7.24
CA LYS A 135 7.45 15.63 7.17
C LYS A 135 6.69 14.31 7.24
N PRO A 136 5.57 14.24 7.99
CA PRO A 136 4.70 13.09 7.99
C PRO A 136 4.09 12.89 6.61
N VAL A 137 3.98 11.63 6.21
CA VAL A 137 3.43 11.23 4.92
C VAL A 137 2.32 10.22 5.17
N MET A 138 1.21 10.35 4.44
CA MET A 138 -0.01 9.55 4.64
C MET A 138 -0.56 9.67 6.07
N GLU A 139 -0.64 8.56 6.81
CA GLU A 139 -1.20 8.43 8.15
C GLU A 139 -0.10 8.35 9.23
N GLU A 140 1.15 8.65 8.87
CA GLU A 140 2.27 8.64 9.81
C GLU A 140 2.21 9.83 10.76
N THR A 141 2.60 9.60 12.03
CA THR A 141 2.86 10.70 12.95
C THR A 141 4.24 11.33 12.68
N ALA A 142 4.45 12.55 13.17
CA ALA A 142 5.76 13.21 13.08
C ALA A 142 6.87 12.36 13.74
N GLU A 143 6.59 11.74 14.89
CA GLU A 143 7.53 10.87 15.58
C GLU A 143 7.85 9.60 14.78
N GLN A 144 6.85 8.97 14.17
CA GLN A 144 7.06 7.78 13.33
C GLN A 144 7.95 8.11 12.13
N SER A 145 7.71 9.26 11.52
CA SER A 145 8.49 9.73 10.36
C SER A 145 9.97 9.90 10.71
N LEU A 146 10.27 10.48 11.88
CA LEU A 146 11.64 10.64 12.36
C LEU A 146 12.31 9.30 12.70
N ARG A 147 11.56 8.31 13.21
CA ARG A 147 12.11 6.97 13.52
C ARG A 147 12.47 6.16 12.28
N ILE A 148 11.78 6.39 11.16
CA ILE A 148 12.04 5.71 9.89
C ILE A 148 13.34 6.22 9.25
N VAL A 149 13.72 7.47 9.52
CA VAL A 149 14.90 8.11 8.93
C VAL A 149 16.13 7.83 9.80
N GLN A 150 17.11 7.11 9.24
CA GLN A 150 18.32 6.74 9.97
C GLN A 150 19.25 7.94 10.21
N LYS A 151 19.67 8.06 11.48
CA LYS A 151 20.75 8.91 12.01
C LYS A 151 22.10 8.67 11.31
N PHE A 152 22.74 9.62 10.64
CA PHE A 152 24.13 9.47 10.17
C PHE A 152 25.16 9.73 11.25
N LYS A 153 24.83 10.53 12.26
CA LYS A 153 25.69 10.73 13.44
C LYS A 153 26.04 9.42 14.18
N GLU A 154 25.19 8.40 14.05
CA GLU A 154 25.35 7.09 14.69
C GLU A 154 26.04 6.06 13.77
N LEU A 155 26.36 6.44 12.52
CA LEU A 155 27.07 5.57 11.59
C LEU A 155 28.57 5.54 11.92
N THR A 156 29.14 4.35 11.86
CA THR A 156 30.58 4.12 11.95
C THR A 156 31.07 3.57 10.61
N LEU A 157 32.38 3.64 10.35
CA LEU A 157 32.97 3.03 9.15
C LEU A 157 32.67 1.53 9.06
N GLU A 158 32.66 0.81 10.19
CA GLU A 158 32.27 -0.61 10.24
C GLU A 158 30.83 -0.86 9.79
N HIS A 159 29.91 0.08 10.03
CA HIS A 159 28.54 -0.02 9.53
C HIS A 159 28.50 0.16 8.01
N LEU A 160 29.30 1.08 7.46
CA LEU A 160 29.38 1.32 6.02
C LEU A 160 30.02 0.14 5.28
N ASP A 161 31.05 -0.49 5.84
CA ASP A 161 31.73 -1.63 5.20
C ASP A 161 30.86 -2.92 5.18
N LYS A 162 29.82 -2.99 6.01
CA LYS A 162 28.84 -4.09 5.99
C LYS A 162 27.79 -3.93 4.89
N ILE A 163 27.72 -2.77 4.25
CA ILE A 163 26.76 -2.52 3.18
C ILE A 163 27.28 -3.16 1.90
N PRO A 164 26.51 -4.07 1.26
CA PRO A 164 26.95 -4.70 0.03
C PRO A 164 27.02 -3.68 -1.10
N GLU A 165 28.16 -3.60 -1.79
CA GLU A 165 28.39 -2.65 -2.90
C GLU A 165 27.34 -2.76 -4.02
N LYS A 166 26.74 -3.95 -4.18
CA LYS A 166 25.68 -4.20 -5.16
C LYS A 166 24.46 -3.30 -4.95
N ASP A 167 24.16 -2.93 -3.71
CA ASP A 167 23.00 -2.09 -3.37
C ASP A 167 23.18 -0.62 -3.79
N ASN A 168 24.41 -0.21 -4.15
CA ASN A 168 24.70 1.14 -4.60
C ASN A 168 24.55 1.32 -6.13
N THR A 169 24.31 0.23 -6.87
CA THR A 169 24.27 0.26 -8.35
C THR A 169 22.88 0.50 -8.94
N SER A 170 21.82 0.01 -8.30
CA SER A 170 20.45 0.20 -8.76
C SER A 170 19.87 1.49 -8.21
N SER A 171 19.31 2.35 -9.06
CA SER A 171 18.68 3.57 -8.57
C SER A 171 17.42 3.26 -7.75
N PRO A 172 17.08 4.03 -6.71
CA PRO A 172 15.81 3.90 -6.01
C PRO A 172 14.65 4.04 -6.98
N GLN A 173 14.78 4.82 -8.06
CA GLN A 173 13.76 4.88 -9.10
C GLN A 173 13.58 3.54 -9.82
N GLU A 174 14.66 2.80 -10.11
CA GLU A 174 14.57 1.44 -10.64
C GLU A 174 13.94 0.49 -9.62
N GLY A 175 14.32 0.58 -8.34
CA GLY A 175 13.68 -0.18 -7.26
C GLY A 175 12.18 0.14 -7.15
N LEU A 176 11.80 1.41 -7.26
CA LEU A 176 10.41 1.87 -7.26
C LEU A 176 9.65 1.36 -8.49
N ARG A 177 10.27 1.36 -9.68
CA ARG A 177 9.69 0.76 -10.90
C ARG A 177 9.52 -0.75 -10.76
N GLN A 178 10.45 -1.44 -10.12
CA GLN A 178 10.32 -2.87 -9.84
C GLN A 178 9.18 -3.14 -8.85
N LEU A 179 9.06 -2.32 -7.81
CA LEU A 179 7.95 -2.39 -6.85
C LEU A 179 6.60 -2.10 -7.54
N GLU A 180 6.55 -1.13 -8.44
CA GLU A 180 5.35 -0.83 -9.23
C GLU A 180 4.97 -2.02 -10.13
N ARG A 181 5.93 -2.59 -10.86
CA ARG A 181 5.70 -3.78 -11.68
C ARG A 181 5.25 -4.97 -10.84
N ALA A 182 5.87 -5.20 -9.68
CA ALA A 182 5.48 -6.26 -8.77
C ALA A 182 4.05 -6.05 -8.25
N ALA A 183 3.68 -4.81 -7.91
CA ALA A 183 2.33 -4.46 -7.51
C ALA A 183 1.31 -4.66 -8.64
N GLN A 184 1.65 -4.29 -9.88
CA GLN A 184 0.82 -4.50 -11.05
C GLN A 184 0.62 -5.99 -11.35
N ILE A 185 1.69 -6.79 -11.29
CA ILE A 185 1.64 -8.25 -11.51
C ILE A 185 0.79 -8.92 -10.42
N ALA A 186 1.02 -8.59 -9.16
CA ALA A 186 0.23 -9.10 -8.05
C ALA A 186 -1.25 -8.71 -8.18
N GLY A 187 -1.52 -7.44 -8.49
CA GLY A 187 -2.87 -6.93 -8.74
C GLY A 187 -3.58 -7.64 -9.89
N ALA A 188 -2.89 -7.85 -11.01
CA ALA A 188 -3.40 -8.61 -12.14
C ALA A 188 -3.70 -10.07 -11.78
N GLY A 189 -2.81 -10.72 -11.03
CA GLY A 189 -3.01 -12.07 -10.51
C GLY A 189 -4.26 -12.18 -9.63
N CYS A 190 -4.44 -11.23 -8.70
CA CYS A 190 -5.64 -11.16 -7.87
C CYS A 190 -6.92 -10.94 -8.69
N MET A 191 -6.90 -10.06 -9.70
CA MET A 191 -8.06 -9.81 -10.56
C MET A 191 -8.44 -11.04 -11.40
N VAL A 192 -7.46 -11.69 -12.03
CA VAL A 192 -7.68 -12.89 -12.84
C VAL A 192 -8.16 -14.06 -11.97
N GLY A 193 -7.53 -14.27 -10.80
CA GLY A 193 -7.93 -15.29 -9.84
C GLY A 193 -9.35 -15.05 -9.31
N GLY A 194 -9.67 -13.80 -8.97
CA GLY A 194 -11.02 -13.40 -8.52
C GLY A 194 -12.08 -13.64 -9.60
N LEU A 195 -11.80 -13.28 -10.85
CA LEU A 195 -12.69 -13.54 -11.98
C LEU A 195 -12.91 -15.05 -12.17
N PHE A 196 -11.86 -15.85 -12.09
CA PHE A 196 -11.96 -17.31 -12.24
C PHE A 196 -12.82 -17.94 -11.13
N LEU A 197 -12.62 -17.53 -9.88
CA LEU A 197 -13.44 -17.97 -8.75
C LEU A 197 -14.91 -17.54 -8.91
N TRP A 198 -15.15 -16.34 -9.43
CA TRP A 198 -16.51 -15.84 -9.70
C TRP A 198 -17.21 -16.68 -10.77
N VAL A 199 -16.55 -16.95 -11.91
CA VAL A 199 -17.10 -17.79 -12.98
C VAL A 199 -17.38 -19.22 -12.48
N LEU A 200 -16.45 -19.82 -11.74
CA LEU A 200 -16.66 -21.16 -11.17
C LEU A 200 -17.80 -21.18 -10.14
N GLY A 201 -17.91 -20.13 -9.33
CA GLY A 201 -18.98 -19.96 -8.35
C GLY A 201 -20.35 -19.83 -9.02
N ASP A 202 -20.47 -19.00 -10.04
CA ASP A 202 -21.71 -18.85 -10.82
C ASP A 202 -22.09 -20.16 -11.51
N TRP A 203 -21.14 -20.84 -12.14
CA TRP A 203 -21.38 -22.13 -12.76
C TRP A 203 -21.85 -23.20 -11.74
N SER A 204 -21.20 -23.28 -10.58
CA SER A 204 -21.60 -24.16 -9.48
C SER A 204 -22.98 -23.82 -8.93
N ALA A 205 -23.30 -22.53 -8.77
CA ALA A 205 -24.60 -22.08 -8.26
C ALA A 205 -25.72 -22.42 -9.25
N GLN A 206 -25.50 -22.18 -10.55
CA GLN A 206 -26.44 -22.56 -11.60
C GLN A 206 -26.64 -24.07 -11.67
N ALA A 207 -25.59 -24.87 -11.50
CA ALA A 207 -25.70 -26.32 -11.44
C ALA A 207 -26.55 -26.79 -10.24
N ALA A 208 -26.37 -26.19 -9.06
CA ALA A 208 -27.18 -26.47 -7.88
C ALA A 208 -28.65 -26.07 -8.06
N ILE A 209 -28.92 -24.91 -8.67
CA ILE A 209 -30.29 -24.46 -8.98
C ILE A 209 -30.98 -25.42 -9.95
N ARG A 210 -30.29 -25.87 -11.01
CA ARG A 210 -30.83 -26.86 -11.96
C ARG A 210 -31.16 -28.17 -11.28
N ALA A 211 -30.24 -28.70 -10.45
CA ALA A 211 -30.47 -29.92 -9.69
C ALA A 211 -31.65 -29.78 -8.70
N ALA A 212 -31.81 -28.62 -8.06
CA ALA A 212 -32.95 -28.34 -7.19
C ALA A 212 -34.26 -28.27 -7.97
N ALA A 213 -34.27 -27.65 -9.15
CA ALA A 213 -35.44 -27.56 -10.02
C ALA A 213 -35.90 -28.94 -10.54
N GLU A 214 -34.96 -29.83 -10.89
CA GLU A 214 -35.28 -31.20 -11.32
C GLU A 214 -35.85 -32.05 -10.18
N ASN A 215 -35.38 -31.84 -8.95
CA ASN A 215 -35.87 -32.55 -7.77
C ASN A 215 -37.14 -31.95 -7.17
N TYR A 216 -37.53 -30.74 -7.60
CA TYR A 216 -38.78 -30.11 -7.19
C TYR A 216 -39.95 -30.84 -7.85
N LYS A 217 -40.44 -31.91 -7.20
CA LYS A 217 -41.76 -32.45 -7.49
C LYS A 217 -42.77 -31.35 -7.11
N PRO A 218 -43.57 -30.82 -8.04
CA PRO A 218 -44.67 -29.95 -7.65
C PRO A 218 -45.50 -30.75 -6.65
N GLN A 219 -45.56 -30.29 -5.41
CA GLN A 219 -46.54 -30.81 -4.46
C GLN A 219 -47.86 -30.72 -5.20
N ALA A 220 -48.45 -31.90 -5.47
CA ALA A 220 -49.74 -32.03 -6.10
C ALA A 220 -50.62 -30.97 -5.46
N THR A 221 -51.07 -30.03 -6.28
CA THR A 221 -52.06 -29.03 -5.92
C THR A 221 -53.04 -29.72 -5.00
N LEU A 222 -53.02 -29.36 -3.72
CA LEU A 222 -54.06 -29.75 -2.78
C LEU A 222 -55.34 -29.23 -3.44
N MET A 223 -56.01 -30.12 -4.17
CA MET A 223 -57.36 -29.85 -4.65
C MET A 223 -58.11 -29.42 -3.40
N PRO A 224 -58.72 -28.23 -3.36
CA PRO A 224 -59.48 -27.82 -2.21
C PRO A 224 -60.50 -28.93 -1.94
N GLU A 225 -60.31 -29.62 -0.82
CA GLU A 225 -61.13 -30.70 -0.34
C GLU A 225 -62.48 -30.06 0.05
N GLY A 226 -63.32 -29.79 -0.95
CA GLY A 226 -64.49 -28.93 -0.77
C GLY A 226 -65.38 -28.67 -1.98
N ALA A 227 -65.05 -29.17 -3.19
CA ALA A 227 -65.90 -28.97 -4.38
C ALA A 227 -67.20 -29.80 -4.39
N ASN A 228 -67.45 -30.62 -3.35
CA ASN A 228 -68.70 -31.37 -3.16
C ASN A 228 -69.60 -30.76 -2.06
N ALA A 229 -69.72 -29.42 -2.02
CA ALA A 229 -70.77 -28.80 -1.21
C ALA A 229 -72.14 -29.04 -1.89
N PRO A 230 -73.11 -29.70 -1.25
CA PRO A 230 -74.42 -29.94 -1.83
C PRO A 230 -75.17 -28.61 -2.06
N PRO A 231 -75.96 -28.49 -3.15
CA PRO A 231 -76.69 -27.27 -3.46
C PRO A 231 -77.70 -26.95 -2.35
N MET A 232 -77.57 -25.76 -1.73
CA MET A 232 -78.56 -25.25 -0.80
C MET A 232 -79.91 -25.10 -1.51
N ARG A 233 -80.91 -25.88 -1.08
CA ARG A 233 -82.31 -25.69 -1.47
C ARG A 233 -82.78 -24.32 -1.02
N SER A 234 -83.17 -23.48 -1.98
CA SER A 234 -83.87 -22.22 -1.74
C SER A 234 -85.20 -22.47 -1.01
N PRO A 235 -85.50 -21.79 0.11
CA PRO A 235 -86.81 -21.88 0.74
C PRO A 235 -87.85 -21.15 -0.11
N HIS A 236 -88.86 -21.89 -0.56
CA HIS A 236 -90.05 -21.35 -1.20
C HIS A 236 -90.76 -20.37 -0.27
N SER A 237 -91.02 -19.18 -0.82
CA SER A 237 -91.94 -18.16 -0.32
C SER A 237 -93.33 -18.76 -0.01
N ARG A 238 -93.74 -18.73 1.26
CA ARG A 238 -95.16 -18.74 1.61
C ARG A 238 -95.64 -17.29 1.66
N ALA A 239 -96.42 -16.92 0.65
CA ALA A 239 -97.27 -15.73 0.67
C ALA A 239 -98.34 -15.93 1.75
N ALA A 240 -98.50 -14.95 2.64
CA ALA A 240 -99.63 -14.83 3.54
C ALA A 240 -100.65 -13.83 2.94
N GLN A 241 -101.92 -14.17 3.14
CA GLN A 241 -103.11 -13.36 2.86
C GLN A 241 -103.15 -12.08 3.69
#